data_AF-A0A1G7Z4I8-F1
#
_entry.id   AF-A0A1G7Z4I8-F1
#
_cell.length_a   1.000
_cell.length_b   1.000
_cell.length_c   1.000
_cell.angle_alpha   90.00
_cell.angle_beta   90.00
_cell.angle_gamma   90.00
#
_symmetry.space_group_name_H-M   'P 1'
#
loop_
_entity.id
_entity.type
_entity.pdbx_description
1 polymer ?
#
loop_
_entity_poly.entity_id
_entity_poly.type
_entity_poly.pdbx_seq_one_letter_code
_entity_poly.pdbx_strand_id
1 'polypeptide(L)' 'MLLSQITWKKRDMHKKADLYGLTDTRTVQSSQQLDTLLNEYQGIHPRTKKRFAGIIKEY' A
#
# COMPACT_ATOMS: atom_id res chain seq x y z
N MET A 1 -18.47 0.26 -5.08
CA MET A 1 -17.81 1.57 -4.90
C MET A 1 -16.41 1.36 -4.34
N LEU A 2 -15.39 1.95 -4.97
CA LEU A 2 -13.97 1.83 -4.61
C LEU A 2 -13.68 2.26 -3.15
N LEU A 3 -14.35 3.31 -2.68
CA LEU A 3 -14.30 3.77 -1.27
C LEU A 3 -14.68 2.69 -0.25
N SER A 4 -15.66 1.85 -0.56
CA SER A 4 -16.07 0.75 0.32
C SER A 4 -14.97 -0.31 0.42
N GLN A 5 -14.27 -0.58 -0.70
CA GLN A 5 -13.14 -1.51 -0.73
C GLN A 5 -11.95 -0.97 0.06
N ILE A 6 -11.64 0.32 -0.08
CA ILE A 6 -10.59 1.00 0.71
C ILE A 6 -10.90 0.90 2.20
N THR A 7 -12.14 1.22 2.59
CA THR A 7 -12.54 1.21 4.01
C THR A 7 -12.45 -0.21 4.60
N TRP A 8 -12.94 -1.20 3.85
CA TRP A 8 -12.83 -2.61 4.25
C TRP A 8 -11.37 -3.03 4.36
N LYS A 9 -10.54 -2.69 3.36
CA LYS A 9 -9.14 -3.10 3.30
C LYS A 9 -8.29 -2.47 4.39
N LYS A 10 -8.57 -1.21 4.72
CA LYS A 10 -7.96 -0.51 5.87
C LYS A 10 -8.22 -1.26 7.17
N ARG A 11 -9.47 -1.70 7.41
CA ARG A 11 -9.82 -2.49 8.60
C ARG A 11 -9.12 -3.86 8.61
N ASP A 12 -9.05 -4.53 7.47
CA ASP A 12 -8.33 -5.81 7.32
C ASP A 12 -6.83 -5.67 7.61
N MET A 13 -6.19 -4.62 7.09
CA MET A 13 -4.78 -4.32 7.37
C MET A 13 -4.53 -4.07 8.86
N HIS A 14 -5.36 -3.25 9.51
CA HIS A 14 -5.23 -3.01 10.95
C HIS A 14 -5.40 -4.30 11.77
N LYS A 15 -6.41 -5.12 11.46
CA LYS A 15 -6.57 -6.43 12.12
C LYS A 15 -5.34 -7.34 11.95
N LYS A 16 -4.71 -7.34 10.78
CA LYS A 16 -3.49 -8.12 10.53
C LYS A 16 -2.29 -7.56 11.29
N ALA A 17 -2.18 -6.23 11.36
CA ALA A 17 -1.15 -5.56 12.18
C ALA A 17 -1.29 -5.93 13.65
N ASP A 18 -2.52 -5.95 14.19
CA ASP A 18 -2.78 -6.31 15.58
C ASP A 18 -2.48 -7.79 15.87
N LEU A 19 -2.78 -8.68 14.91
CA LEU A 19 -2.60 -10.14 15.08
C LEU A 19 -1.16 -10.61 14.86
N TYR A 20 -0.48 -10.06 13.86
CA TYR A 20 0.81 -10.58 13.37
C TYR A 20 1.95 -9.58 13.51
N GLY A 21 1.66 -8.31 13.80
CA GLY A 21 2.63 -7.23 13.82
C GLY A 21 2.74 -6.51 12.47
N LEU A 22 3.42 -5.36 12.50
CA LEU A 22 3.56 -4.46 11.34
C LEU A 22 4.50 -5.00 10.27
N THR A 23 5.51 -5.76 10.67
CA THR A 23 6.53 -6.32 9.78
C THR A 23 6.16 -7.68 9.21
N ASP A 24 5.05 -8.27 9.68
CA ASP A 24 4.59 -9.55 9.14
C ASP A 24 4.20 -9.40 7.66
N THR A 25 4.56 -10.41 6.87
CA THR A 25 4.34 -10.40 5.43
C THR A 25 2.87 -10.21 5.05
N ARG A 26 1.93 -10.68 5.88
CA ARG A 26 0.48 -10.54 5.65
C ARG A 26 0.03 -9.10 5.85
N THR A 27 0.59 -8.42 6.86
CA THR A 27 0.32 -6.99 7.12
C THR A 27 0.92 -6.14 6.01
N VAL A 28 2.16 -6.41 5.62
CA VAL A 28 2.85 -5.70 4.52
C VAL A 28 2.09 -5.87 3.20
N GLN A 29 1.68 -7.08 2.85
CA GLN A 29 0.88 -7.33 1.65
C GLN A 29 -0.47 -6.61 1.70
N SER A 30 -1.13 -6.59 2.86
CA SER A 30 -2.41 -5.89 3.02
C SER A 30 -2.25 -4.38 2.86
N SER A 31 -1.13 -3.81 3.34
CA SER A 31 -0.78 -2.39 3.13
C SER A 31 -0.58 -2.08 1.64
N GLN A 32 0.19 -2.90 0.92
CA GLN A 32 0.44 -2.70 -0.52
C GLN A 32 -0.85 -2.77 -1.35
N GLN A 33 -1.76 -3.66 -0.97
CA GLN A 33 -3.08 -3.77 -1.60
C GLN A 33 -3.93 -2.53 -1.31
N LEU A 34 -3.90 -2.00 -0.07
CA LEU A 34 -4.57 -0.74 0.27
C LEU A 34 -4.00 0.43 -0.53
N ASP A 35 -2.68 0.52 -0.67
CA ASP A 35 -2.02 1.56 -1.46
C ASP A 35 -2.45 1.53 -2.93
N THR A 36 -2.62 0.33 -3.50
CA THR A 36 -3.11 0.17 -4.87
C THR A 36 -4.53 0.73 -5.02
N LEU A 37 -5.43 0.44 -4.07
CA LEU A 37 -6.80 0.96 -4.08
C LEU A 37 -6.82 2.49 -3.88
N LEU A 38 -5.93 3.03 -3.03
CA LEU A 38 -5.79 4.47 -2.83
C LEU A 38 -5.29 5.16 -4.10
N ASN A 39 -4.28 4.59 -4.75
CA ASN A 39 -3.75 5.10 -6.02
C ASN A 39 -4.82 5.10 -7.12
N GLU A 40 -5.62 4.04 -7.22
CA GLU A 40 -6.75 3.97 -8.14
C GLU A 40 -7.80 5.04 -7.85
N TYR A 41 -8.13 5.24 -6.56
CA TYR A 41 -9.12 6.24 -6.14
C TYR A 41 -8.66 7.67 -6.40
N GLN A 42 -7.36 7.94 -6.22
CA GLN A 42 -6.75 9.24 -6.49
C GLN A 42 -6.42 9.45 -7.97
N GLY A 43 -6.62 8.45 -8.82
CA GLY A 43 -6.24 8.49 -10.24
C GLY A 43 -4.72 8.48 -10.47
N ILE A 44 -3.92 8.18 -9.44
CA ILE A 44 -2.46 8.12 -9.49
C ILE A 44 -2.06 6.82 -10.20
N HIS A 45 -1.87 6.91 -11.51
CA HIS A 45 -1.35 5.80 -12.28
C HIS A 45 0.18 5.74 -12.12
N PRO A 46 0.77 4.57 -11.86
CA PRO A 46 2.22 4.39 -11.90
C PRO A 46 2.74 4.39 -13.35
N ARG A 47 2.54 5.49 -14.10
CA ARG A 47 3.16 5.74 -15.41
C ARG A 47 4.47 6.52 -15.32
N THR A 48 5.07 6.64 -14.14
CA THR A 48 6.38 7.28 -13.97
C THR A 48 7.31 6.46 -13.08
N LYS A 49 7.50 5.17 -13.40
CA LYS A 49 8.75 4.47 -13.05
C LYS A 49 9.92 4.94 -13.93
N LYS A 50 10.26 6.23 -13.90
CA LYS A 50 11.54 6.78 -14.38
C LYS A 50 11.90 8.07 -13.64
N ARG A 51 12.03 8.03 -12.30
CA ARG A 51 12.75 9.10 -11.58
C ARG A 51 13.27 8.80 -10.18
N PHE A 52 13.41 7.52 -9.78
CA PHE A 52 13.97 7.19 -8.46
C PHE A 52 15.09 6.14 -8.49
N ALA A 53 15.51 5.66 -9.67
CA ALA A 53 16.68 4.78 -9.77
C ALA A 53 18.04 5.50 -9.61
N GLY A 54 18.04 6.83 -9.38
CA GLY A 54 19.26 7.65 -9.31
C GLY A 54 19.59 8.24 -7.94
N ILE A 55 18.84 7.94 -6.88
CA ILE A 55 19.02 8.57 -5.55
C ILE A 55 19.63 7.61 -4.51
N ILE A 56 19.96 6.36 -4.88
CA ILE A 56 20.67 5.45 -3.97
C ILE A 56 22.06 5.14 -4.54
N LYS A 57 22.92 6.16 -4.54
CA LYS A 57 24.36 6.02 -4.31
C LYS A 57 24.71 7.04 -3.23
N GLU A 58 25.59 6.63 -2.33
CA GLU A 58 25.90 7.25 -1.03
C GLU A 58 24.93 6.83 0.08
N TYR A 59 25.19 5.68 0.70
CA TYR A 59 25.98 5.61 1.94
C TYR A 59 26.82 4.33 1.93
#